data_AF-A0A319CQQ9-F1
#
_entry.id   AF-A0A319CQQ9-F1
#
_cell.length_a   1.000
_cell.length_b   1.000
_cell.length_c   1.000
_cell.angle_alpha   90.00
_cell.angle_beta   90.00
_cell.angle_gamma   90.00
#
_symmetry.space_group_name_H-M   'P 1'
#
loop_
_entity.id
_entity.type
_entity.pdbx_description
1 polymer ?
#
loop_
_entity_poly.entity_id
_entity_poly.type
_entity_poly.pdbx_seq_one_letter_code
_entity_poly.pdbx_strand_id
1 'polypeptide(L)'
;PLFPPTDSPHLPVKHEQDSAPGKSKLKLLVPPVGTFFTPLFLEDAFKYQDAHRFISRRRFVAPSFNDVRLILNSAQLLGLTRSTGVELVTFDGDVTLYDDGACLTSDNPVLPRMLRLLHQNRKIGIVTAAGYTEAPKYYERLKGLLDAMHESETLTDAQRAGLVVMGGESNFMFRYDGDSPSRLTYVPREEWMLEEMAAWAEDDITQLLDIAESSLRACASNLNLPVAVLRKDRAVGVYPLDRKISREQLEETVLVVQNTVERSEVGARLPFCAFNGGNDVFVDIGDKAWGVRACQQYFGGIDRERTLHVGDQFLSAGANDFKARLVSTTAWIASPGETVQLLDELEGV
;
A
#
# COMPACT_ATOMS: atom_id res chain seq x y z
N PRO A 1 -6.94 31.63 -16.50
CA PRO A 1 -7.86 31.76 -15.36
C PRO A 1 -9.26 31.24 -15.76
N LEU A 2 -9.46 29.94 -15.61
CA LEU A 2 -10.72 29.27 -15.91
C LEU A 2 -11.22 28.71 -14.57
N PHE A 3 -12.53 28.88 -14.33
CA PHE A 3 -13.30 28.57 -13.12
C PHE A 3 -13.46 29.74 -12.11
N PRO A 4 -14.64 30.38 -12.06
CA PRO A 4 -15.02 31.22 -10.93
C PRO A 4 -15.31 30.33 -9.71
N PRO A 5 -15.21 30.86 -8.48
CA PRO A 5 -15.57 30.11 -7.28
C PRO A 5 -17.08 29.85 -7.30
N THR A 6 -17.48 28.59 -7.44
CA THR A 6 -18.85 28.17 -7.19
C THR A 6 -19.04 28.04 -5.68
N ASP A 7 -19.71 29.02 -5.08
CA ASP A 7 -20.22 28.98 -3.70
C ASP A 7 -21.35 27.94 -3.59
N SER A 8 -20.98 26.67 -3.59
CA SER A 8 -21.87 25.58 -3.21
C SER A 8 -21.06 24.61 -2.36
N PRO A 9 -21.34 24.49 -1.04
CA PRO A 9 -20.69 23.49 -0.23
C PRO A 9 -21.27 22.14 -0.60
N HIS A 10 -20.76 21.55 -1.69
CA HIS A 10 -20.91 20.13 -1.93
C HIS A 10 -20.02 19.42 -0.91
N LEU A 11 -20.55 19.27 0.30
CA LEU A 11 -20.07 18.37 1.35
C LEU A 11 -20.49 16.95 0.97
N PRO A 12 -19.55 16.08 0.60
CA PRO A 12 -19.66 14.69 0.99
C PRO A 12 -19.39 14.53 2.49
N VAL A 13 -19.85 13.41 3.03
CA VAL A 13 -19.67 12.93 4.41
C VAL A 13 -20.73 13.38 5.44
N LYS A 14 -21.81 14.06 5.05
CA LYS A 14 -22.93 14.32 5.98
C LYS A 14 -23.53 13.02 6.58
N HIS A 15 -23.64 11.94 5.79
CA HIS A 15 -24.20 10.67 6.27
C HIS A 15 -23.30 9.89 7.25
N GLU A 16 -21.98 10.04 7.17
CA GLU A 16 -21.05 9.39 8.11
C GLU A 16 -20.88 10.24 9.38
N GLN A 17 -20.85 11.58 9.25
CA GLN A 17 -20.82 12.51 10.38
C GLN A 17 -22.12 12.51 11.20
N ASP A 18 -23.28 12.35 10.56
CA ASP A 18 -24.60 12.31 11.22
C ASP A 18 -24.85 11.00 12.00
N SER A 19 -23.85 10.11 12.14
CA SER A 19 -24.01 8.80 12.81
C SER A 19 -25.25 8.05 12.30
N ALA A 20 -25.47 8.06 10.98
CA ALA A 20 -26.44 7.22 10.31
C ALA A 20 -25.74 6.03 9.62
N PRO A 21 -25.04 5.15 10.37
CA PRO A 21 -24.34 4.03 9.77
C PRO A 21 -25.34 3.11 9.06
N GLY A 22 -25.06 2.84 7.78
CA GLY A 22 -25.77 1.83 7.00
C GLY A 22 -26.90 2.30 6.07
N LYS A 23 -27.09 3.61 5.81
CA LYS A 23 -28.20 4.08 4.94
C LYS A 23 -27.81 4.99 3.76
N SER A 24 -26.55 4.99 3.30
CA SER A 24 -26.30 5.59 1.99
C SER A 24 -26.88 4.69 0.89
N LYS A 25 -27.57 5.27 -0.08
CA LYS A 25 -28.05 4.53 -1.26
C LYS A 25 -26.91 3.81 -1.97
N LEU A 26 -25.71 4.40 -1.97
CA LEU A 26 -24.51 3.80 -2.54
C LEU A 26 -24.10 2.51 -1.81
N LYS A 27 -24.13 2.47 -0.47
CA LYS A 27 -23.82 1.25 0.30
C LYS A 27 -24.83 0.13 0.04
N LEU A 28 -26.09 0.46 -0.23
CA LEU A 28 -27.11 -0.53 -0.63
C LEU A 28 -26.83 -1.10 -2.03
N LEU A 29 -26.42 -0.25 -2.97
CA LEU A 29 -26.13 -0.66 -4.35
C LEU A 29 -24.78 -1.37 -4.48
N VAL A 30 -23.80 -0.97 -3.65
CA VAL A 30 -22.45 -1.49 -3.62
C VAL A 30 -22.06 -1.77 -2.15
N PRO A 31 -22.50 -2.90 -1.58
CA PRO A 31 -22.15 -3.29 -0.21
C PRO A 31 -20.64 -3.23 0.12
N PRO A 32 -19.71 -3.59 -0.80
CA PRO A 32 -18.28 -3.53 -0.50
C PRO A 32 -17.63 -2.14 -0.74
N VAL A 33 -18.39 -1.06 -0.94
CA VAL A 33 -17.85 0.28 -1.32
C VAL A 33 -16.85 0.89 -0.32
N GLY A 34 -16.81 0.42 0.92
CA GLY A 34 -15.92 0.96 1.96
C GLY A 34 -16.39 2.31 2.51
N THR A 35 -15.43 3.07 3.02
CA THR A 35 -15.59 4.42 3.61
C THR A 35 -14.90 5.43 2.68
N PHE A 36 -15.46 6.62 2.55
CA PHE A 36 -14.84 7.71 1.79
C PHE A 36 -14.29 8.76 2.75
N PHE A 37 -12.96 8.90 2.80
CA PHE A 37 -12.28 9.87 3.67
C PHE A 37 -12.35 11.31 3.13
N THR A 38 -12.64 11.47 1.84
CA THR A 38 -12.77 12.78 1.21
C THR A 38 -13.95 12.80 0.24
N PRO A 39 -14.44 14.00 -0.09
CA PRO A 39 -15.29 14.22 -1.25
C PRO A 39 -14.73 13.67 -2.56
N LEU A 40 -15.51 12.88 -3.30
CA LEU A 40 -15.13 12.43 -4.63
C LEU A 40 -15.72 13.37 -5.70
N PHE A 41 -14.88 14.24 -6.26
CA PHE A 41 -15.25 15.17 -7.33
C PHE A 41 -15.34 14.46 -8.70
N LEU A 42 -16.25 13.50 -8.82
CA LEU A 42 -16.34 12.57 -9.96
C LEU A 42 -16.54 13.27 -11.32
N GLU A 43 -17.32 14.35 -11.36
CA GLU A 43 -17.55 15.11 -12.61
C GLU A 43 -16.27 15.81 -13.08
N ASP A 44 -15.56 16.49 -12.18
CA ASP A 44 -14.32 17.18 -12.50
C ASP A 44 -13.22 16.19 -12.86
N ALA A 45 -13.14 15.07 -12.14
CA ALA A 45 -12.22 13.98 -12.46
C ALA A 45 -12.49 13.37 -13.84
N PHE A 46 -13.76 13.17 -14.20
CA PHE A 46 -14.13 12.72 -15.54
C PHE A 46 -13.69 13.73 -16.60
N LYS A 47 -13.97 15.02 -16.42
CA LYS A 47 -13.56 16.09 -17.36
C LYS A 47 -12.04 16.14 -17.52
N TYR A 48 -11.31 16.04 -16.41
CA TYR A 48 -9.85 16.01 -16.40
C TYR A 48 -9.31 14.82 -17.21
N GLN A 49 -9.77 13.60 -16.92
CA GLN A 49 -9.30 12.42 -17.65
C GLN A 49 -9.77 12.42 -19.11
N ASP A 50 -10.98 12.89 -19.40
CA ASP A 50 -11.50 13.01 -20.76
C ASP A 50 -10.69 13.98 -21.64
N ALA A 51 -10.18 15.07 -21.06
CA ALA A 51 -9.32 16.01 -21.78
C ALA A 51 -8.00 15.39 -22.26
N HIS A 52 -7.48 14.39 -21.54
CA HIS A 52 -6.22 13.71 -21.84
C HIS A 52 -6.42 12.42 -22.66
N ARG A 53 -7.49 11.69 -22.37
CA ARG A 53 -7.74 10.34 -22.91
C ARG A 53 -8.86 10.28 -23.95
N PHE A 54 -9.58 11.38 -24.16
CA PHE A 54 -10.68 11.51 -25.12
C PHE A 54 -11.74 10.40 -24.97
N ILE A 55 -12.01 10.02 -23.72
CA ILE A 55 -12.91 8.95 -23.30
C ILE A 55 -14.27 9.07 -24.00
N SER A 56 -14.86 10.26 -23.97
CA SER A 56 -16.17 10.62 -24.51
C SER A 56 -16.21 10.75 -26.03
N ARG A 57 -15.05 10.92 -26.69
CA ARG A 57 -14.97 11.10 -28.15
C ARG A 57 -14.85 9.79 -28.92
N ARG A 58 -14.62 8.67 -28.23
CA ARG A 58 -14.54 7.35 -28.85
C ARG A 58 -15.90 6.95 -29.40
N ARG A 59 -15.94 6.51 -30.68
CA ARG A 59 -17.19 6.11 -31.36
C ARG A 59 -17.54 4.64 -31.22
N PHE A 60 -16.53 3.79 -31.05
CA PHE A 60 -16.68 2.33 -31.13
C PHE A 60 -16.21 1.60 -29.87
N VAL A 61 -15.56 2.31 -28.94
CA VAL A 61 -15.00 1.74 -27.72
C VAL A 61 -15.55 2.53 -26.54
N ALA A 62 -16.33 1.85 -25.70
CA ALA A 62 -16.86 2.42 -24.47
C ALA A 62 -15.74 2.66 -23.43
N PRO A 63 -15.99 3.45 -22.37
CA PRO A 63 -15.09 3.55 -21.24
C PRO A 63 -14.70 2.17 -20.69
N SER A 64 -13.40 1.94 -20.60
CA SER A 64 -12.82 0.70 -20.07
C SER A 64 -12.76 0.73 -18.53
N PHE A 65 -12.46 -0.42 -17.93
CA PHE A 65 -12.15 -0.50 -16.51
C PHE A 65 -11.02 0.46 -16.09
N ASN A 66 -9.94 0.52 -16.89
CA ASN A 66 -8.82 1.42 -16.63
C ASN A 66 -9.21 2.90 -16.74
N ASP A 67 -10.11 3.26 -17.65
CA ASP A 67 -10.61 4.64 -17.71
C ASP A 67 -11.34 5.02 -16.41
N VAL A 68 -12.22 4.14 -15.92
CA VAL A 68 -12.95 4.37 -14.66
C VAL A 68 -12.00 4.41 -13.46
N ARG A 69 -11.03 3.50 -13.39
CA ARG A 69 -10.00 3.45 -12.33
C ARG A 69 -9.22 4.77 -12.26
N LEU A 70 -8.78 5.30 -13.40
CA LEU A 70 -8.02 6.54 -13.46
C LEU A 70 -8.89 7.76 -13.13
N ILE A 71 -10.17 7.77 -13.53
CA ILE A 71 -11.13 8.79 -13.08
C ILE A 71 -11.28 8.76 -11.56
N LEU A 72 -11.36 7.58 -10.94
CA LEU A 72 -11.45 7.46 -9.49
C LEU A 72 -10.16 7.89 -8.78
N ASN A 73 -8.98 7.61 -9.36
CA ASN A 73 -7.72 8.13 -8.84
C ASN A 73 -7.70 9.66 -8.85
N SER A 74 -8.10 10.30 -9.97
CA SER A 74 -8.22 11.76 -10.04
C SER A 74 -9.25 12.32 -9.05
N ALA A 75 -10.41 11.67 -8.91
CA ALA A 75 -11.44 12.12 -7.97
C ALA A 75 -10.94 12.11 -6.52
N GLN A 76 -10.12 11.11 -6.17
CA GLN A 76 -9.48 11.01 -4.86
C GLN A 76 -8.40 12.08 -4.66
N LEU A 77 -7.56 12.35 -5.66
CA LEU A 77 -6.58 13.43 -5.60
C LEU A 77 -7.27 14.79 -5.41
N LEU A 78 -8.28 15.10 -6.22
CA LEU A 78 -9.08 16.32 -6.07
C LEU A 78 -9.73 16.41 -4.69
N GLY A 79 -10.23 15.28 -4.18
CA GLY A 79 -10.80 15.18 -2.84
C GLY A 79 -9.81 15.58 -1.75
N LEU A 80 -8.59 15.05 -1.83
CA LEU A 80 -7.50 15.36 -0.90
C LEU A 80 -7.04 16.81 -1.03
N THR A 81 -6.71 17.27 -2.24
CA THR A 81 -6.12 18.61 -2.43
C THR A 81 -7.09 19.74 -2.15
N ARG A 82 -8.39 19.58 -2.46
CA ARG A 82 -9.40 20.63 -2.28
C ARG A 82 -10.01 20.67 -0.88
N SER A 83 -9.88 19.60 -0.09
CA SER A 83 -10.56 19.50 1.21
C SER A 83 -9.59 19.56 2.38
N THR A 84 -8.60 18.68 2.43
CA THR A 84 -7.84 18.38 3.64
C THR A 84 -6.34 18.59 3.50
N GLY A 85 -5.83 18.60 2.27
CA GLY A 85 -4.40 18.52 1.96
C GLY A 85 -3.87 17.08 2.06
N VAL A 86 -2.66 16.87 1.54
CA VAL A 86 -1.93 15.60 1.67
C VAL A 86 -0.72 15.82 2.55
N GLU A 87 -0.65 15.11 3.68
CA GLU A 87 0.46 15.17 4.62
C GLU A 87 1.30 13.89 4.60
N LEU A 88 0.69 12.74 4.31
CA LEU A 88 1.37 11.45 4.18
C LEU A 88 1.03 10.81 2.83
N VAL A 89 2.06 10.41 2.08
CA VAL A 89 1.91 9.52 0.93
C VAL A 89 2.57 8.19 1.27
N THR A 90 1.79 7.13 1.26
CA THR A 90 2.33 5.77 1.39
C THR A 90 2.36 5.10 0.02
N PHE A 91 3.39 4.31 -0.22
CA PHE A 91 3.59 3.58 -1.47
C PHE A 91 3.74 2.11 -1.17
N ASP A 92 3.09 1.27 -1.96
CA ASP A 92 3.55 -0.10 -2.14
C ASP A 92 4.93 -0.12 -2.84
N GLY A 93 5.67 -1.21 -2.64
CA GLY A 93 6.95 -1.44 -3.30
C GLY A 93 6.78 -1.91 -4.74
N ASP A 94 6.65 -3.23 -4.90
CA ASP A 94 6.60 -3.91 -6.20
C ASP A 94 5.41 -3.43 -7.06
N VAL A 95 5.66 -3.25 -8.36
CA VAL A 95 4.71 -2.81 -9.39
C VAL A 95 4.12 -1.40 -9.18
N THR A 96 4.53 -0.73 -8.11
CA THR A 96 4.17 0.65 -7.77
C THR A 96 5.34 1.61 -7.90
N LEU A 97 6.48 1.32 -7.26
CA LEU A 97 7.69 2.15 -7.34
C LEU A 97 8.69 1.64 -8.39
N TYR A 98 8.72 0.33 -8.61
CA TYR A 98 9.59 -0.38 -9.54
C TYR A 98 8.89 -1.63 -10.06
N ASP A 99 9.36 -2.18 -11.19
CA ASP A 99 8.80 -3.42 -11.74
C ASP A 99 8.97 -4.60 -10.76
N ASP A 100 8.15 -5.63 -10.93
CA ASP A 100 8.11 -6.80 -10.03
C ASP A 100 9.51 -7.43 -9.84
N GLY A 101 9.95 -7.49 -8.58
CA GLY A 101 11.25 -8.04 -8.19
C GLY A 101 12.45 -7.15 -8.51
N ALA A 102 12.23 -5.96 -9.05
CA ALA A 102 13.29 -4.99 -9.35
C ALA A 102 13.65 -4.13 -8.11
N CYS A 103 14.58 -3.21 -8.32
CA CYS A 103 15.02 -2.24 -7.34
C CYS A 103 14.78 -0.82 -7.86
N LEU A 104 14.63 0.12 -6.93
CA LEU A 104 14.55 1.53 -7.22
C LEU A 104 15.95 2.09 -7.53
N THR A 105 16.26 2.24 -8.82
CA THR A 105 17.55 2.74 -9.30
C THR A 105 17.56 4.27 -9.43
N SER A 106 18.76 4.87 -9.51
CA SER A 106 18.96 6.33 -9.55
C SER A 106 18.36 7.03 -10.77
N ASP A 107 18.09 6.29 -11.85
CA ASP A 107 17.48 6.80 -13.08
C ASP A 107 15.95 6.66 -13.08
N ASN A 108 15.35 6.09 -12.03
CA ASN A 108 13.91 5.88 -11.98
C ASN A 108 13.16 7.23 -11.93
N PRO A 109 12.20 7.48 -12.85
CA PRO A 109 11.50 8.75 -12.96
C PRO A 109 10.65 9.10 -11.73
N VAL A 110 10.34 8.16 -10.84
CA VAL A 110 9.59 8.46 -9.61
C VAL A 110 10.43 9.28 -8.61
N LEU A 111 11.76 9.18 -8.65
CA LEU A 111 12.64 9.76 -7.63
C LEU A 111 12.49 11.28 -7.49
N PRO A 112 12.54 12.10 -8.56
CA PRO A 112 12.35 13.55 -8.43
C PRO A 112 10.99 13.91 -7.82
N ARG A 113 9.94 13.10 -8.06
CA ARG A 113 8.61 13.32 -7.49
C ARG A 113 8.56 12.98 -6.00
N MET A 114 9.23 11.91 -5.57
CA MET A 114 9.35 11.58 -4.15
C MET A 114 10.14 12.64 -3.39
N LEU A 115 11.27 13.11 -3.95
CA LEU A 115 12.04 14.21 -3.36
C LEU A 115 11.21 15.51 -3.28
N ARG A 116 10.38 15.79 -4.30
CA ARG A 116 9.43 16.91 -4.27
C ARG A 116 8.45 16.81 -3.11
N LEU A 117 7.88 15.63 -2.84
CA LEU A 117 6.99 15.44 -1.69
C LEU A 117 7.69 15.79 -0.37
N LEU A 118 8.94 15.33 -0.19
CA LEU A 118 9.75 15.66 0.98
C LEU A 118 10.05 17.17 1.07
N HIS A 119 10.39 17.82 -0.04
CA HIS A 119 10.58 19.28 -0.08
C HIS A 119 9.32 20.06 0.32
N GLN A 120 8.14 19.50 0.06
CA GLN A 120 6.85 20.05 0.47
C GLN A 120 6.48 19.69 1.91
N ASN A 121 7.42 19.13 2.68
CA ASN A 121 7.23 18.64 4.05
C ASN A 121 6.20 17.52 4.20
N ARG A 122 5.84 16.85 3.10
CA ARG A 122 5.00 15.65 3.14
C ARG A 122 5.84 14.47 3.60
N LYS A 123 5.22 13.57 4.35
CA LYS A 123 5.81 12.32 4.83
C LYS A 123 5.64 11.22 3.78
N ILE A 124 6.59 10.30 3.77
CA ILE A 124 6.61 9.15 2.87
C ILE A 124 6.71 7.88 3.71
N GLY A 125 5.79 6.93 3.49
CA GLY A 125 5.88 5.57 4.02
C GLY A 125 5.95 4.56 2.88
N ILE A 126 7.02 3.77 2.80
CA ILE A 126 7.09 2.65 1.83
C ILE A 126 6.62 1.39 2.55
N VAL A 127 5.43 0.89 2.23
CA VAL A 127 4.80 -0.27 2.87
C VAL A 127 4.89 -1.46 1.94
N THR A 128 5.71 -2.47 2.28
CA THR A 128 6.02 -3.58 1.38
C THR A 128 5.81 -4.94 2.06
N ALA A 129 5.37 -5.92 1.27
CA ALA A 129 5.28 -7.32 1.68
C ALA A 129 6.66 -7.95 1.95
N ALA A 130 7.74 -7.38 1.40
CA ALA A 130 9.10 -7.84 1.71
C ALA A 130 9.41 -7.64 3.21
N GLY A 131 9.49 -8.75 3.94
CA GLY A 131 9.74 -8.77 5.39
C GLY A 131 11.17 -9.18 5.76
N TYR A 132 12.13 -8.30 5.54
CA TYR A 132 13.51 -8.45 6.02
C TYR A 132 13.66 -7.89 7.43
N THR A 133 14.49 -8.53 8.23
CA THR A 133 14.86 -8.03 9.58
C THR A 133 16.04 -7.04 9.55
N GLU A 134 16.66 -6.86 8.38
CA GLU A 134 17.94 -6.18 8.23
C GLU A 134 17.84 -5.01 7.23
N ALA A 135 18.32 -3.84 7.65
CA ALA A 135 18.32 -2.61 6.84
C ALA A 135 19.04 -2.74 5.48
N PRO A 136 20.19 -3.45 5.35
CA PRO A 136 20.88 -3.60 4.07
C PRO A 136 20.00 -4.15 2.92
N LYS A 137 19.07 -5.07 3.20
CA LYS A 137 18.20 -5.64 2.17
C LYS A 137 17.17 -4.64 1.64
N TYR A 138 16.65 -3.78 2.52
CA TYR A 138 15.82 -2.66 2.09
C TYR A 138 16.62 -1.60 1.34
N TYR A 139 17.85 -1.35 1.75
CA TYR A 139 18.74 -0.44 1.03
C TYR A 139 18.99 -0.91 -0.40
N GLU A 140 19.26 -2.19 -0.63
CA GLU A 140 19.43 -2.73 -1.99
C GLU A 140 18.21 -2.45 -2.86
N ARG A 141 16.99 -2.68 -2.33
CA ARG A 141 15.73 -2.42 -3.05
C ARG A 141 15.45 -0.93 -3.27
N LEU A 142 15.91 -0.05 -2.38
CA LEU A 142 15.57 1.38 -2.36
C LEU A 142 16.76 2.31 -2.62
N LYS A 143 17.88 1.76 -3.09
CA LYS A 143 19.18 2.43 -3.18
C LYS A 143 19.08 3.80 -3.85
N GLY A 144 18.41 3.89 -5.00
CA GLY A 144 18.27 5.11 -5.76
C GLY A 144 17.61 6.25 -4.97
N LEU A 145 16.58 5.96 -4.17
CA LEU A 145 15.92 6.96 -3.34
C LEU A 145 16.78 7.37 -2.15
N LEU A 146 17.36 6.39 -1.44
CA LEU A 146 18.12 6.64 -0.23
C LEU A 146 19.41 7.42 -0.52
N ASP A 147 20.08 7.09 -1.62
CA ASP A 147 21.26 7.82 -2.08
C ASP A 147 20.89 9.22 -2.58
N ALA A 148 19.84 9.36 -3.39
CA ALA A 148 19.40 10.67 -3.87
C ALA A 148 18.96 11.58 -2.71
N MET A 149 18.33 11.01 -1.67
CA MET A 149 18.11 11.74 -0.43
C MET A 149 19.45 12.11 0.17
N HIS A 150 20.34 11.16 0.49
CA HIS A 150 21.64 11.41 1.12
C HIS A 150 22.44 12.53 0.44
N GLU A 151 22.56 12.48 -0.88
CA GLU A 151 23.32 13.42 -1.70
C GLU A 151 22.64 14.79 -1.88
N SER A 152 21.35 14.93 -1.56
CA SER A 152 20.61 16.18 -1.73
C SER A 152 21.11 17.31 -0.81
N GLU A 153 21.73 18.34 -1.36
CA GLU A 153 22.10 19.54 -0.60
C GLU A 153 20.90 20.42 -0.19
N THR A 154 19.73 20.16 -0.78
CA THR A 154 18.53 21.00 -0.61
C THR A 154 17.55 20.45 0.42
N LEU A 155 17.61 19.15 0.75
CA LEU A 155 16.74 18.55 1.77
C LEU A 155 17.28 18.84 3.17
N THR A 156 16.42 19.41 4.01
CA THR A 156 16.72 19.58 5.44
C THR A 156 16.64 18.25 6.19
N ASP A 157 17.27 18.16 7.36
CA ASP A 157 17.20 16.97 8.22
C ASP A 157 15.76 16.59 8.61
N ALA A 158 14.91 17.59 8.86
CA ALA A 158 13.49 17.38 9.16
C ALA A 158 12.71 16.78 7.97
N GLN A 159 13.09 17.13 6.74
CA GLN A 159 12.51 16.56 5.53
C GLN A 159 13.03 15.14 5.29
N ARG A 160 14.32 14.89 5.53
CA ARG A 160 14.92 13.54 5.46
C ARG A 160 14.29 12.57 6.45
N ALA A 161 14.05 13.03 7.68
CA ALA A 161 13.32 12.30 8.71
C ALA A 161 11.85 12.02 8.33
N GLY A 162 11.37 12.56 7.21
CA GLY A 162 10.03 12.30 6.67
C GLY A 162 9.86 10.97 5.93
N LEU A 163 10.89 10.11 5.87
CA LEU A 163 10.81 8.79 5.25
C LEU A 163 10.85 7.66 6.29
N VAL A 164 9.90 6.72 6.18
CA VAL A 164 9.97 5.39 6.82
C VAL A 164 9.71 4.28 5.81
N VAL A 165 10.26 3.10 6.09
CA VAL A 165 10.01 1.85 5.38
C VAL A 165 9.34 0.88 6.35
N MET A 166 8.15 0.42 5.99
CA MET A 166 7.37 -0.59 6.69
C MET A 166 7.45 -1.91 5.92
N GLY A 167 8.17 -2.88 6.47
CA GLY A 167 8.44 -4.18 5.90
C GLY A 167 7.59 -5.31 6.49
N GLY A 168 7.39 -6.35 5.69
CA GLY A 168 6.53 -7.49 6.05
C GLY A 168 5.11 -7.03 6.34
N GLU A 169 4.63 -6.10 5.52
CA GLU A 169 3.38 -5.35 5.61
C GLU A 169 3.22 -4.45 6.84
N SER A 170 3.45 -4.98 8.03
CA SER A 170 3.29 -4.28 9.31
C SER A 170 4.20 -4.85 10.41
N ASN A 171 5.36 -5.42 10.06
CA ASN A 171 6.18 -6.21 10.98
C ASN A 171 7.51 -5.58 11.38
N PHE A 172 8.10 -4.75 10.51
CA PHE A 172 9.39 -4.11 10.72
C PHE A 172 9.35 -2.67 10.22
N MET A 173 9.72 -1.70 11.06
CA MET A 173 9.86 -0.31 10.64
C MET A 173 11.33 0.10 10.61
N PHE A 174 11.72 0.83 9.57
CA PHE A 174 13.02 1.46 9.43
C PHE A 174 12.82 2.95 9.15
N ARG A 175 13.61 3.79 9.79
CA ARG A 175 13.64 5.24 9.51
C ARG A 175 14.89 5.58 8.73
N TYR A 176 14.81 6.65 7.93
CA TYR A 176 16.00 7.22 7.30
C TYR A 176 17.03 7.63 8.37
N ASP A 177 18.28 7.29 8.12
CA ASP A 177 19.42 7.61 8.98
C ASP A 177 20.65 7.86 8.10
N GLY A 178 21.05 9.13 7.96
CA GLY A 178 22.16 9.52 7.09
C GLY A 178 23.52 8.97 7.52
N ASP A 179 23.68 8.62 8.80
CA ASP A 179 24.93 8.10 9.36
C ASP A 179 25.06 6.58 9.21
N SER A 180 23.93 5.88 9.02
CA SER A 180 23.92 4.43 8.76
C SER A 180 24.50 4.11 7.37
N PRO A 181 25.33 3.05 7.23
CA PRO A 181 25.82 2.58 5.93
C PRO A 181 24.71 2.22 4.95
N SER A 182 23.56 1.76 5.46
CA SER A 182 22.38 1.41 4.67
C SER A 182 21.38 2.56 4.56
N ARG A 183 21.72 3.74 5.07
CA ARG A 183 20.85 4.93 5.13
C ARG A 183 19.51 4.71 5.87
N LEU A 184 19.42 3.60 6.59
CA LEU A 184 18.25 3.11 7.29
C LEU A 184 18.69 2.51 8.62
N THR A 185 17.89 2.76 9.65
CA THR A 185 18.07 2.17 10.97
C THR A 185 16.75 1.61 11.45
N TYR A 186 16.80 0.42 12.06
CA TYR A 186 15.63 -0.25 12.61
C TYR A 186 15.00 0.60 13.72
N VAL A 187 13.67 0.70 13.70
CA VAL A 187 12.89 1.37 14.74
C VAL A 187 12.30 0.29 15.66
N PRO A 188 12.64 0.30 16.96
CA PRO A 188 12.04 -0.58 17.96
C PRO A 188 10.51 -0.60 17.89
N ARG A 189 9.93 -1.79 18.09
CA ARG A 189 8.49 -2.04 17.89
C ARG A 189 7.62 -1.16 18.78
N GLU A 190 8.07 -0.92 20.00
CA GLU A 190 7.44 -0.05 20.99
C GLU A 190 7.30 1.42 20.56
N GLU A 191 8.08 1.89 19.58
CA GLU A 191 8.00 3.28 19.11
C GLU A 191 6.90 3.51 18.06
N TRP A 192 6.39 2.46 17.40
CA TRP A 192 5.48 2.60 16.26
C TRP A 192 4.28 1.65 16.24
N MET A 193 4.35 0.53 16.97
CA MET A 193 3.29 -0.46 17.01
C MET A 193 2.03 0.13 17.63
N LEU A 194 0.89 -0.12 16.99
CA LEU A 194 -0.40 0.37 17.48
C LEU A 194 -0.83 -0.41 18.73
N GLU A 195 -1.66 0.20 19.56
CA GLU A 195 -2.19 -0.43 20.77
C GLU A 195 -2.93 -1.74 20.45
N GLU A 196 -3.70 -1.75 19.36
CA GLU A 196 -4.43 -2.96 18.94
C GLU A 196 -3.49 -4.07 18.47
N MET A 197 -2.34 -3.72 17.87
CA MET A 197 -1.33 -4.70 17.47
C MET A 197 -0.61 -5.30 18.69
N ALA A 198 -0.35 -4.49 19.71
CA ALA A 198 0.25 -4.92 20.96
C ALA A 198 -0.69 -5.83 21.78
N ALA A 199 -2.00 -5.71 21.56
CA ALA A 199 -3.03 -6.52 22.22
C ALA A 199 -3.25 -7.90 21.56
N TRP A 200 -2.61 -8.20 20.44
CA TRP A 200 -2.69 -9.52 19.81
C TRP A 200 -2.04 -10.58 20.70
N ALA A 201 -2.80 -11.64 20.99
CA ALA A 201 -2.32 -12.72 21.85
C ALA A 201 -1.23 -13.54 21.13
N GLU A 202 -0.10 -13.76 21.81
CA GLU A 202 1.00 -14.57 21.28
C GLU A 202 0.59 -16.03 20.99
N ASP A 203 -0.34 -16.57 21.77
CA ASP A 203 -0.92 -17.90 21.52
C ASP A 203 -1.72 -17.94 20.21
N ASP A 204 -2.48 -16.88 19.91
CA ASP A 204 -3.22 -16.77 18.64
C ASP A 204 -2.23 -16.61 17.46
N ILE A 205 -1.16 -15.82 17.62
CA ILE A 205 -0.12 -15.66 16.60
C ILE A 205 0.53 -17.01 16.28
N THR A 206 0.93 -17.74 17.32
CA THR A 206 1.55 -19.06 17.19
C THR A 206 0.59 -20.03 16.50
N GLN A 207 -0.66 -20.09 16.96
CA GLN A 207 -1.68 -20.97 16.40
C GLN A 207 -1.95 -20.69 14.91
N LEU A 208 -2.08 -19.41 14.54
CA LEU A 208 -2.33 -19.02 13.14
C LEU A 208 -1.18 -19.45 12.25
N LEU A 209 0.05 -19.13 12.65
CA LEU A 209 1.23 -19.46 11.87
C LEU A 209 1.46 -20.99 11.79
N ASP A 210 1.08 -21.76 12.82
CA ASP A 210 1.15 -23.24 12.78
C ASP A 210 0.16 -23.85 11.78
N ILE A 211 -1.06 -23.30 11.72
CA ILE A 211 -2.06 -23.69 10.72
C ILE A 211 -1.57 -23.33 9.32
N ALA A 212 -1.05 -22.11 9.14
CA ALA A 212 -0.50 -21.66 7.88
C ALA A 212 0.67 -22.55 7.43
N GLU A 213 1.62 -22.83 8.32
CA GLU A 213 2.77 -23.70 8.04
C GLU A 213 2.33 -25.11 7.63
N SER A 214 1.39 -25.70 8.37
CA SER A 214 0.85 -27.03 8.05
C SER A 214 0.20 -27.05 6.66
N SER A 215 -0.59 -26.02 6.34
CA SER A 215 -1.23 -25.87 5.03
C SER A 215 -0.21 -25.69 3.91
N LEU A 216 0.82 -24.86 4.11
CA LEU A 216 1.90 -24.65 3.14
C LEU A 216 2.66 -25.96 2.86
N ARG A 217 3.01 -26.72 3.90
CA ARG A 217 3.67 -28.03 3.77
C ARG A 217 2.80 -29.04 3.02
N ALA A 218 1.50 -29.09 3.33
CA ALA A 218 0.56 -29.98 2.66
C ALA A 218 0.42 -29.63 1.16
N CYS A 219 0.27 -28.34 0.84
CA CYS A 219 0.18 -27.87 -0.54
C CYS A 219 1.47 -28.15 -1.33
N ALA A 220 2.63 -27.84 -0.74
CA ALA A 220 3.94 -28.12 -1.33
C ALA A 220 4.12 -29.61 -1.63
N SER A 221 3.71 -30.50 -0.72
CA SER A 221 3.74 -31.95 -0.93
C SER A 221 2.78 -32.39 -2.05
N ASN A 222 1.56 -31.84 -2.08
CA ASN A 222 0.54 -32.21 -3.07
C ASN A 222 0.94 -31.80 -4.50
N LEU A 223 1.56 -30.62 -4.64
CA LEU A 223 2.02 -30.09 -5.92
C LEU A 223 3.46 -30.53 -6.27
N ASN A 224 4.11 -31.30 -5.38
CA ASN A 224 5.52 -31.70 -5.50
C ASN A 224 6.46 -30.51 -5.75
N LEU A 225 6.29 -29.44 -4.98
CA LEU A 225 7.08 -28.22 -5.10
C LEU A 225 8.44 -28.40 -4.41
N PRO A 226 9.57 -28.05 -5.07
CA PRO A 226 10.89 -28.10 -4.45
C PRO A 226 11.11 -26.84 -3.59
N VAL A 227 10.41 -26.78 -2.45
CA VAL A 227 10.47 -25.65 -1.52
C VAL A 227 10.99 -26.05 -0.15
N ALA A 228 11.59 -25.09 0.53
CA ALA A 228 11.80 -25.12 1.98
C ALA A 228 10.80 -24.18 2.67
N VAL A 229 10.53 -24.44 3.94
CA VAL A 229 9.71 -23.60 4.80
C VAL A 229 10.60 -22.67 5.61
N LEU A 230 10.20 -21.40 5.71
CA LEU A 230 10.82 -20.40 6.58
C LEU A 230 9.79 -19.88 7.59
N ARG A 231 10.06 -20.06 8.88
CA ARG A 231 9.26 -19.52 9.99
C ARG A 231 10.00 -18.35 10.63
N LYS A 232 9.28 -17.23 10.84
CA LYS A 232 9.71 -16.02 11.55
C LYS A 232 8.72 -15.75 12.69
N ASP A 233 9.02 -14.76 13.52
CA ASP A 233 8.19 -14.40 14.69
C ASP A 233 6.73 -14.06 14.33
N ARG A 234 6.51 -13.41 13.17
CA ARG A 234 5.20 -12.95 12.72
C ARG A 234 4.89 -13.31 11.27
N ALA A 235 5.58 -14.31 10.74
CA ALA A 235 5.41 -14.74 9.37
C ALA A 235 5.82 -16.19 9.17
N VAL A 236 5.20 -16.88 8.22
CA VAL A 236 5.66 -18.18 7.74
C VAL A 236 5.47 -18.28 6.24
N GLY A 237 6.42 -18.91 5.55
CA GLY A 237 6.36 -19.00 4.10
C GLY A 237 7.12 -20.20 3.55
N VAL A 238 6.99 -20.38 2.24
CA VAL A 238 7.75 -21.33 1.45
C VAL A 238 8.56 -20.60 0.38
N TYR A 239 9.80 -21.01 0.20
CA TYR A 239 10.71 -20.45 -0.79
C TYR A 239 11.39 -21.58 -1.59
N PRO A 240 11.74 -21.35 -2.86
CA PRO A 240 12.29 -22.37 -3.75
C PRO A 240 13.70 -22.79 -3.33
N LEU A 241 14.01 -24.08 -3.48
CA LEU A 241 15.33 -24.63 -3.21
C LEU A 241 16.32 -24.40 -4.36
N ASP A 242 15.95 -24.83 -5.56
CA ASP A 242 16.87 -24.96 -6.69
C ASP A 242 16.32 -24.39 -8.01
N ARG A 243 15.00 -24.24 -8.14
CA ARG A 243 14.35 -23.74 -9.35
C ARG A 243 13.20 -22.78 -9.06
N LYS A 244 12.95 -21.88 -10.01
CA LYS A 244 11.78 -21.00 -10.00
C LYS A 244 10.49 -21.82 -10.05
N ILE A 245 9.52 -21.44 -9.24
CA ILE A 245 8.18 -22.02 -9.20
C ILE A 245 7.30 -21.27 -10.19
N SER A 246 6.38 -21.96 -10.88
CA SER A 246 5.48 -21.28 -11.80
C SER A 246 4.53 -20.38 -11.02
N ARG A 247 4.10 -19.27 -11.64
CA ARG A 247 3.18 -18.34 -10.97
C ARG A 247 1.92 -19.05 -10.51
N GLU A 248 1.34 -19.91 -11.35
CA GLU A 248 0.11 -20.64 -11.07
C GLU A 248 0.25 -21.53 -9.82
N GLN A 249 1.41 -22.15 -9.61
CA GLN A 249 1.68 -22.96 -8.42
C GLN A 249 1.79 -22.09 -7.15
N LEU A 250 2.37 -20.90 -7.27
CA LEU A 250 2.42 -19.93 -6.17
C LEU A 250 1.01 -19.41 -5.83
N GLU A 251 0.22 -19.04 -6.85
CA GLU A 251 -1.17 -18.59 -6.65
C GLU A 251 -2.04 -19.69 -6.01
N GLU A 252 -1.93 -20.94 -6.47
CA GLU A 252 -2.62 -22.08 -5.85
C GLU A 252 -2.23 -22.22 -4.37
N THR A 253 -0.93 -22.10 -4.07
CA THR A 253 -0.42 -22.20 -2.69
C THR A 253 -0.98 -21.08 -1.81
N VAL A 254 -1.03 -19.84 -2.31
CA VAL A 254 -1.64 -18.68 -1.63
C VAL A 254 -3.12 -18.93 -1.35
N LEU A 255 -3.90 -19.32 -2.36
CA LEU A 255 -5.34 -19.53 -2.21
C LEU A 255 -5.66 -20.66 -1.23
N VAL A 256 -4.86 -21.74 -1.24
CA VAL A 256 -5.02 -22.87 -0.31
C VAL A 256 -4.73 -22.44 1.13
N VAL A 257 -3.60 -21.76 1.38
CA VAL A 257 -3.27 -21.32 2.75
C VAL A 257 -4.23 -20.25 3.26
N GLN A 258 -4.60 -19.29 2.41
CA GLN A 258 -5.57 -18.25 2.75
C GLN A 258 -6.90 -18.86 3.16
N ASN A 259 -7.51 -19.71 2.31
CA ASN A 259 -8.80 -20.31 2.60
C ASN A 259 -8.74 -21.24 3.83
N THR A 260 -7.60 -21.87 4.11
CA THR A 260 -7.43 -22.70 5.31
C THR A 260 -7.38 -21.84 6.58
N VAL A 261 -6.61 -20.76 6.57
CA VAL A 261 -6.48 -19.86 7.72
C VAL A 261 -7.79 -19.07 7.95
N GLU A 262 -8.43 -18.55 6.90
CA GLU A 262 -9.71 -17.82 7.00
C GLU A 262 -10.84 -18.65 7.62
N ARG A 263 -10.80 -19.98 7.46
CA ARG A 263 -11.79 -20.92 8.02
C ARG A 263 -11.48 -21.37 9.43
N SER A 264 -10.30 -21.04 9.96
CA SER A 264 -9.92 -21.36 11.33
C SER A 264 -10.53 -20.35 12.31
N GLU A 265 -10.72 -20.75 13.57
CA GLU A 265 -11.22 -19.83 14.60
C GLU A 265 -10.25 -18.67 14.85
N VAL A 266 -8.94 -18.92 14.74
CA VAL A 266 -7.90 -17.91 14.98
C VAL A 266 -7.80 -16.91 13.82
N GLY A 267 -8.05 -17.32 12.58
CA GLY A 267 -8.09 -16.43 11.42
C GLY A 267 -9.22 -15.41 11.48
N ALA A 268 -10.25 -15.63 12.33
CA ALA A 268 -11.28 -14.63 12.61
C ALA A 268 -10.88 -13.63 13.71
N ARG A 269 -9.86 -13.96 14.53
CA ARG A 269 -9.39 -13.13 15.65
C ARG A 269 -8.18 -12.28 15.28
N LEU A 270 -7.33 -12.77 14.38
CA LEU A 270 -6.11 -12.08 13.96
C LEU A 270 -6.15 -11.65 12.49
N PRO A 271 -5.74 -10.42 12.18
CA PRO A 271 -5.47 -10.03 10.80
C PRO A 271 -4.24 -10.77 10.28
N PHE A 272 -4.29 -11.19 9.03
CA PHE A 272 -3.16 -11.77 8.32
C PHE A 272 -3.28 -11.46 6.82
N CYS A 273 -2.16 -11.59 6.12
CA CYS A 273 -2.13 -11.56 4.67
C CYS A 273 -1.36 -12.78 4.15
N ALA A 274 -1.93 -13.48 3.17
CA ALA A 274 -1.23 -14.48 2.39
C ALA A 274 -0.99 -13.90 0.99
N PHE A 275 0.24 -13.97 0.50
CA PHE A 275 0.59 -13.36 -0.78
C PHE A 275 1.64 -14.15 -1.56
N ASN A 276 1.63 -13.94 -2.87
CA ASN A 276 2.63 -14.43 -3.81
C ASN A 276 3.73 -13.37 -3.94
N GLY A 277 4.95 -13.66 -3.51
CA GLY A 277 6.12 -12.77 -3.63
C GLY A 277 6.87 -12.90 -4.96
N GLY A 278 6.23 -13.45 -6.00
CA GLY A 278 6.77 -13.64 -7.35
C GLY A 278 7.67 -14.86 -7.50
N ASN A 279 8.31 -15.31 -6.42
CA ASN A 279 9.09 -16.55 -6.38
C ASN A 279 8.91 -17.34 -5.07
N ASP A 280 8.23 -16.78 -4.07
CA ASP A 280 7.92 -17.41 -2.78
C ASP A 280 6.46 -17.14 -2.39
N VAL A 281 5.98 -17.81 -1.35
CA VAL A 281 4.66 -17.55 -0.75
C VAL A 281 4.85 -17.34 0.74
N PHE A 282 4.29 -16.26 1.27
CA PHE A 282 4.32 -15.95 2.70
C PHE A 282 2.92 -15.67 3.25
N VAL A 283 2.76 -15.98 4.53
CA VAL A 283 1.65 -15.58 5.38
C VAL A 283 2.21 -14.75 6.50
N ASP A 284 1.87 -13.46 6.50
CA ASP A 284 2.29 -12.49 7.51
C ASP A 284 1.13 -12.21 8.48
N ILE A 285 1.45 -12.04 9.77
CA ILE A 285 0.51 -11.48 10.74
C ILE A 285 0.40 -9.97 10.48
N GLY A 286 -0.84 -9.48 10.42
CA GLY A 286 -1.17 -8.13 9.97
C GLY A 286 -1.41 -8.04 8.47
N ASP A 287 -1.70 -6.83 8.00
CA ASP A 287 -1.88 -6.51 6.58
C ASP A 287 -1.44 -5.05 6.31
N LYS A 288 -1.37 -4.64 5.04
CA LYS A 288 -1.00 -3.26 4.66
C LYS A 288 -1.85 -2.16 5.32
N ALA A 289 -3.08 -2.43 5.75
CA ALA A 289 -3.85 -1.41 6.48
C ALA A 289 -3.18 -1.09 7.84
N TRP A 290 -2.66 -2.11 8.52
CA TRP A 290 -1.89 -1.93 9.75
C TRP A 290 -0.58 -1.21 9.50
N GLY A 291 0.11 -1.50 8.40
CA GLY A 291 1.34 -0.80 7.99
C GLY A 291 1.11 0.68 7.72
N VAL A 292 0.06 1.03 6.96
CA VAL A 292 -0.33 2.42 6.70
C VAL A 292 -0.73 3.14 8.00
N ARG A 293 -1.50 2.49 8.88
CA ARG A 293 -1.87 3.07 10.18
C ARG A 293 -0.65 3.29 11.09
N ALA A 294 0.31 2.37 11.10
CA ALA A 294 1.55 2.54 11.82
C ALA A 294 2.35 3.76 11.29
N CYS A 295 2.43 3.94 9.98
CA CYS A 295 3.02 5.16 9.39
C CYS A 295 2.28 6.44 9.81
N GLN A 296 0.93 6.43 9.78
CA GLN A 296 0.11 7.55 10.26
C GLN A 296 0.44 7.91 11.72
N GLN A 297 0.45 6.90 12.60
CA GLN A 297 0.72 7.09 14.02
C GLN A 297 2.16 7.56 14.27
N TYR A 298 3.15 6.95 13.62
CA TYR A 298 4.56 7.25 13.79
C TYR A 298 4.89 8.71 13.46
N PHE A 299 4.25 9.27 12.42
CA PHE A 299 4.43 10.68 12.06
C PHE A 299 3.56 11.66 12.87
N GLY A 300 3.11 11.26 14.06
CA GLY A 300 2.37 12.12 14.98
C GLY A 300 0.85 12.01 14.86
N GLY A 301 0.33 10.90 14.33
CA GLY A 301 -1.12 10.67 14.20
C GLY A 301 -1.74 11.41 13.01
N ILE A 302 -1.13 11.30 11.82
CA ILE A 302 -1.67 11.92 10.60
C ILE A 302 -3.04 11.31 10.26
N ASP A 303 -4.03 12.17 10.05
CA ASP A 303 -5.40 11.75 9.75
C ASP A 303 -5.51 10.95 8.46
N ARG A 304 -6.47 10.01 8.43
CA ARG A 304 -6.79 9.19 7.25
C ARG A 304 -7.20 10.04 6.06
N GLU A 305 -7.90 11.15 6.32
CA GLU A 305 -8.33 12.12 5.30
C GLU A 305 -7.17 12.94 4.72
N ARG A 306 -5.97 12.85 5.30
CA ARG A 306 -4.73 13.51 4.83
C ARG A 306 -3.68 12.52 4.35
N THR A 307 -4.08 11.25 4.23
CA THR A 307 -3.21 10.15 3.80
C THR A 307 -3.64 9.65 2.42
N LEU A 308 -2.68 9.60 1.49
CA LEU A 308 -2.82 8.92 0.20
C LEU A 308 -1.99 7.64 0.21
N HIS A 309 -2.61 6.49 -0.04
CA HIS A 309 -1.91 5.27 -0.38
C HIS A 309 -1.87 5.10 -1.90
N VAL A 310 -0.71 4.68 -2.43
CA VAL A 310 -0.50 4.39 -3.85
C VAL A 310 -0.06 2.92 -3.93
N GLY A 311 -0.81 2.08 -4.62
CA GLY A 311 -0.54 0.64 -4.68
C GLY A 311 -1.26 -0.06 -5.84
N ASP A 312 -0.89 -1.31 -6.11
CA ASP A 312 -1.51 -2.13 -7.16
C ASP A 312 -2.44 -3.20 -6.59
N GLN A 313 -3.71 -3.18 -7.00
CA GLN A 313 -4.69 -4.20 -6.61
C GLN A 313 -4.83 -5.34 -7.65
N PHE A 314 -4.16 -5.29 -8.82
CA PHE A 314 -4.24 -6.32 -9.86
C PHE A 314 -3.49 -7.61 -9.51
N LEU A 315 -2.32 -7.51 -8.88
CA LEU A 315 -1.48 -8.67 -8.58
C LEU A 315 -1.86 -9.42 -7.30
N SER A 316 -2.91 -8.96 -6.62
CA SER A 316 -3.29 -9.46 -5.30
C SER A 316 -4.32 -10.60 -5.38
N ALA A 317 -3.92 -11.80 -5.81
CA ALA A 317 -4.57 -12.98 -5.23
C ALA A 317 -4.20 -12.96 -3.73
N GLY A 318 -5.15 -12.58 -2.89
CA GLY A 318 -4.89 -12.30 -1.46
C GLY A 318 -5.13 -10.86 -1.00
N ALA A 319 -5.55 -9.95 -1.89
CA ALA A 319 -6.10 -8.63 -1.52
C ALA A 319 -5.15 -7.70 -0.73
N ASN A 320 -3.83 -7.80 -0.92
CA ASN A 320 -2.82 -7.08 -0.15
C ASN A 320 -3.07 -5.54 -0.12
N ASP A 321 -3.10 -4.87 -1.27
CA ASP A 321 -3.33 -3.41 -1.36
C ASP A 321 -4.80 -3.00 -1.17
N PHE A 322 -5.72 -3.94 -1.31
CA PHE A 322 -7.14 -3.68 -1.08
C PHE A 322 -7.41 -3.31 0.38
N LYS A 323 -6.59 -3.77 1.33
CA LYS A 323 -6.74 -3.46 2.76
C LYS A 323 -6.39 -2.01 3.08
N ALA A 324 -5.43 -1.41 2.38
CA ALA A 324 -5.01 -0.01 2.61
C ALA A 324 -6.15 1.01 2.43
N ARG A 325 -7.13 0.71 1.55
CA ARG A 325 -8.33 1.54 1.34
C ARG A 325 -9.26 1.64 2.55
N LEU A 326 -9.07 0.77 3.55
CA LEU A 326 -9.85 0.80 4.79
C LEU A 326 -9.38 1.89 5.76
N VAL A 327 -8.18 2.45 5.52
CA VAL A 327 -7.49 3.34 6.46
C VAL A 327 -6.91 4.60 5.80
N SER A 328 -7.06 4.75 4.48
CA SER A 328 -6.61 5.92 3.74
C SER A 328 -7.33 6.03 2.40
N THR A 329 -7.27 7.21 1.78
CA THR A 329 -7.58 7.38 0.36
C THR A 329 -6.56 6.58 -0.47
N THR A 330 -6.98 5.83 -1.49
CA THR A 330 -6.09 4.91 -2.22
C THR A 330 -6.16 5.08 -3.73
N ALA A 331 -5.05 5.48 -4.35
CA ALA A 331 -4.90 5.43 -5.80
C ALA A 331 -4.48 4.02 -6.24
N TRP A 332 -5.29 3.41 -7.12
CA TRP A 332 -4.99 2.10 -7.68
C TRP A 332 -4.18 2.27 -8.98
N ILE A 333 -2.93 1.86 -8.92
CA ILE A 333 -1.94 1.95 -9.98
C ILE A 333 -1.69 0.57 -10.63
N ALA A 334 -1.37 0.55 -11.92
CA ALA A 334 -1.04 -0.68 -12.66
C ALA A 334 0.42 -0.77 -13.12
N SER A 335 1.23 0.26 -12.87
CA SER A 335 2.65 0.31 -13.23
C SER A 335 3.38 1.49 -12.58
N PRO A 336 4.71 1.45 -12.47
CA PRO A 336 5.50 2.61 -12.01
C PRO A 336 5.25 3.89 -12.83
N GLY A 337 4.97 3.75 -14.13
CA GLY A 337 4.65 4.90 -14.99
C GLY A 337 3.33 5.60 -14.61
N GLU A 338 2.34 4.85 -14.14
CA GLU A 338 1.10 5.43 -13.61
C GLU A 338 1.32 6.10 -12.25
N THR A 339 2.22 5.60 -11.40
CA THR A 339 2.66 6.30 -10.17
C THR A 339 3.24 7.67 -10.51
N VAL A 340 4.10 7.76 -11.53
CA VAL A 340 4.66 9.03 -12.00
C VAL A 340 3.56 9.99 -12.46
N GLN A 341 2.62 9.50 -13.28
CA GLN A 341 1.48 10.31 -13.74
C GLN A 341 0.64 10.83 -12.56
N LEU A 342 0.36 9.98 -11.57
CA LEU A 342 -0.40 10.34 -10.37
C LEU A 342 0.31 11.44 -9.57
N LEU A 343 1.63 11.32 -9.37
CA LEU A 343 2.39 12.30 -8.60
C LEU A 343 2.56 13.63 -9.33
N ASP A 344 2.60 13.62 -10.66
CA ASP A 344 2.59 14.84 -11.49
C ASP A 344 1.20 15.49 -11.48
N GLU A 345 0.12 14.70 -11.49
CA GLU A 345 -1.24 15.22 -11.29
C GLU A 345 -1.40 15.86 -9.91
N LEU A 346 -0.92 15.21 -8.84
CA LEU A 346 -0.95 15.75 -7.47
C LEU A 346 -0.20 17.09 -7.32
N GLU A 347 0.76 17.39 -8.19
CA GLU A 347 1.42 18.70 -8.23
C GLU A 347 0.58 19.76 -8.96
N GLY A 348 -0.16 19.34 -10.00
CA GLY A 348 -0.95 20.23 -10.84
C GLY A 348 -2.35 20.56 -10.33
N VAL A 349 -2.86 19.83 -9.33
CA VAL A 349 -4.23 19.96 -8.79
C VAL A 349 -4.37 20.72 -7.49
#